data_AF-A0A4U7D9A0-F1
#
_entry.id   AF-A0A4U7D9A0-F1
#
_cell.length_a   1.000
_cell.length_b   1.000
_cell.length_c   1.000
_cell.angle_alpha   90.00
_cell.angle_beta   90.00
_cell.angle_gamma   90.00
#
_symmetry.space_group_name_H-M   'P 1'
#
loop_
_entity.id
_entity.type
_entity.pdbx_description
1 polymer ?
#
loop_
_entity_poly.entity_id
_entity_poly.type
_entity_poly.pdbx_seq_one_letter_code
_entity_poly.pdbx_strand_id
1 'polypeptide(L)' 'FGQYLRPSRSHLDVFEYVHPDVFETWRRVAEAEFDFLYCASGAMVRSSYKAGELFVEALLREGRTPEDARRHARAAGGD' A
#
# COMPACT_ATOMS: atom_id res chain seq x y z
N PHE A 1 -0.03 2.85 4.11
CA PHE A 1 -0.48 3.46 5.39
C PHE A 1 -1.10 4.84 5.12
N GLY A 2 -2.21 5.20 5.76
CA GLY A 2 -2.92 6.46 5.48
C GLY A 2 -3.56 7.09 6.73
N GLN A 3 -3.84 8.40 6.68
CA GLN A 3 -4.45 9.11 7.80
C GLN A 3 -5.91 8.72 7.95
N TYR A 4 -6.31 8.39 9.19
CA TYR A 4 -7.72 8.30 9.53
C TYR A 4 -8.36 9.68 9.49
N LEU A 5 -9.34 9.85 8.59
CA LEU A 5 -10.20 11.01 8.56
C LEU A 5 -11.58 10.58 9.04
N ARG A 6 -12.01 11.16 10.16
CA ARG A 6 -13.31 10.88 10.76
C ARG A 6 -14.43 11.23 9.79
N PRO A 7 -15.30 10.26 9.40
CA PRO A 7 -16.39 10.54 8.45
C PRO A 7 -17.48 11.45 9.03
N SER A 8 -17.81 11.28 10.31
CA SER A 8 -18.82 12.09 11.02
C SER A 8 -18.61 12.06 12.54
N ARG A 9 -19.32 12.92 13.27
CA ARG A 9 -19.25 13.06 14.74
C ARG A 9 -19.66 11.81 15.54
N SER A 10 -20.24 10.79 14.91
CA SER A 10 -20.56 9.52 15.58
C SER A 10 -19.46 8.46 15.44
N HIS A 11 -18.46 8.70 14.59
CA HIS A 11 -17.31 7.81 14.44
C HIS A 11 -16.23 8.13 15.47
N LEU A 12 -15.24 7.24 15.60
CA LEU A 12 -14.09 7.46 16.48
C LEU A 12 -13.46 8.83 16.26
N ASP A 13 -13.06 9.48 17.35
CA ASP A 13 -12.34 10.74 17.27
C ASP A 13 -10.96 10.52 16.64
N VAL A 14 -10.46 11.56 15.96
CA VAL A 14 -9.08 11.55 15.47
C VAL A 14 -8.18 11.72 16.69
N PHE A 15 -7.39 10.69 17.00
CA PHE A 15 -6.41 10.76 18.09
C PHE A 15 -5.26 11.72 17.76
N GLU A 16 -4.73 11.63 16.54
CA GLU A 16 -3.62 12.46 16.07
C GLU A 16 -3.70 12.66 14.55
N TYR A 17 -3.25 13.84 14.10
CA TYR A 17 -2.90 14.08 12.70
C TYR A 17 -1.41 13.82 12.51
N VAL A 18 -1.10 12.69 11.88
CA VAL A 18 0.25 12.16 11.77
C VAL A 18 1.13 13.06 10.90
N HIS A 19 2.36 13.34 11.34
CA HIS A 19 3.33 14.14 10.57
C HIS A 19 3.71 13.45 9.24
N PRO A 20 3.89 14.18 8.13
CA PRO A 20 4.25 13.62 6.82
C PRO A 20 5.43 12.60 6.83
N ASP A 21 6.46 12.84 7.64
CA ASP A 21 7.66 12.00 7.69
C ASP A 21 7.39 10.57 8.23
N VAL A 22 6.35 10.42 9.04
CA VAL A 22 5.97 9.11 9.58
C VAL A 22 5.44 8.21 8.45
N PHE A 23 4.76 8.77 7.45
CA PHE A 23 4.30 7.98 6.29
C PHE A 23 5.48 7.43 5.50
N GLU A 24 6.52 8.24 5.30
CA GLU A 24 7.75 7.80 4.63
C GLU A 24 8.48 6.72 5.44
N THR A 25 8.53 6.87 6.76
CA THR A 25 9.09 5.85 7.66
C THR A 25 8.37 4.52 7.47
N TRP A 26 7.03 4.51 7.52
CA TRP A 26 6.26 3.28 7.35
C TRP A 26 6.34 2.68 5.95
N ARG A 27 6.53 3.50 4.91
CA ARG A 27 6.80 2.99 3.56
C ARG A 27 8.10 2.20 3.54
N ARG A 28 9.16 2.77 4.11
CA ARG A 28 10.49 2.13 4.18
C ARG A 28 10.46 0.85 4.98
N VAL A 29 9.84 0.85 6.16
CA VAL A 29 9.69 -0.36 6.98
C VAL A 29 8.96 -1.45 6.18
N ALA A 30 7.84 -1.11 5.54
CA ALA A 30 7.06 -2.06 4.76
C ALA A 30 7.86 -2.68 3.59
N GLU A 31 8.59 -1.86 2.83
CA GLU A 31 9.32 -2.32 1.63
C GLU A 31 10.67 -2.95 1.97
N ALA A 32 11.40 -2.43 2.97
CA ALA A 32 12.77 -2.86 3.28
C ALA A 32 12.85 -3.93 4.37
N GLU A 33 11.94 -3.91 5.37
CA GLU A 33 11.99 -4.84 6.50
C GLU A 33 10.98 -5.99 6.36
N PHE A 34 9.79 -5.70 5.82
CA PHE A 34 8.74 -6.70 5.64
C PHE A 34 8.66 -7.28 4.22
N ASP A 35 9.50 -6.79 3.30
CA ASP A 35 9.59 -7.29 1.93
C ASP A 35 8.25 -7.22 1.17
N PHE A 36 7.42 -6.22 1.47
CA PHE A 36 6.24 -5.95 0.66
C PHE A 36 6.67 -5.43 -0.70
N LEU A 37 6.09 -6.00 -1.77
CA LEU A 37 6.32 -5.60 -3.16
C LEU A 37 6.24 -4.08 -3.37
N TYR A 38 5.26 -3.42 -2.73
CA TYR A 38 5.17 -1.96 -2.63
C TYR A 38 4.30 -1.57 -1.43
N CYS A 39 4.47 -0.33 -0.96
CA CYS A 39 3.59 0.25 0.06
C CYS A 39 3.15 1.68 -0.33
N ALA A 40 1.86 1.84 -0.68
CA ALA A 40 1.28 3.17 -0.79
C ALA A 40 1.16 3.79 0.62
N SER A 41 1.90 4.88 0.89
CA SER A 41 1.91 5.54 2.19
C SER A 41 1.81 7.06 2.07
N GLY A 42 0.86 7.67 2.79
CA GLY A 42 0.67 9.11 2.79
C GLY A 42 -0.68 9.53 3.39
N ALA A 43 -0.79 10.79 3.83
CA ALA A 43 -1.97 11.28 4.54
C ALA A 43 -3.30 11.01 3.79
N MET A 44 -3.33 11.27 2.49
CA MET A 44 -4.54 11.10 1.67
C MET A 44 -4.66 9.74 0.98
N VAL A 45 -3.74 8.80 1.25
CA VAL A 45 -3.79 7.46 0.66
C VAL A 45 -5.04 6.72 1.15
N ARG A 46 -5.68 6.00 0.23
CA ARG A 46 -6.80 5.09 0.45
C ARG A 46 -6.49 3.75 -0.20
N SER A 47 -7.28 2.73 0.11
CA SER A 47 -7.02 1.35 -0.35
C SER A 47 -6.91 1.22 -1.88
N SER A 48 -7.66 2.01 -2.65
CA SER A 48 -7.63 1.99 -4.11
C SER A 48 -6.69 3.05 -4.73
N TYR A 49 -6.05 3.89 -3.92
CA TYR A 49 -5.23 4.99 -4.44
C TYR A 49 -4.06 4.43 -5.26
N LYS A 50 -4.06 4.75 -6.56
CA LYS A 50 -3.04 4.33 -7.54
C LYS A 50 -2.72 2.83 -7.52
N ALA A 51 -3.67 1.98 -7.10
CA ALA A 51 -3.41 0.55 -6.91
C ALA A 51 -2.90 -0.14 -8.19
N GLY A 52 -3.45 0.20 -9.36
CA GLY A 52 -2.99 -0.34 -10.65
C GLY A 52 -1.60 0.16 -11.07
N GLU A 53 -1.37 1.47 -10.96
CA GLU A 53 -0.10 2.12 -11.33
C GLU A 53 1.05 1.60 -10.46
N LEU A 54 0.88 1.63 -9.14
CA LEU A 54 1.89 1.19 -8.18
C LEU A 54 2.17 -0.31 -8.28
N PHE A 55 1.15 -1.13 -8.53
CA PHE A 55 1.34 -2.56 -8.75
C PHE A 55 2.19 -2.83 -10.00
N VAL A 56 1.87 -2.20 -11.13
CA VAL A 56 2.64 -2.36 -12.37
C VAL A 56 4.06 -1.84 -12.20
N GLU A 57 4.23 -0.66 -11.61
CA GLU A 57 5.55 -0.07 -11.34
C GLU A 57 6.42 -1.00 -10.49
N ALA A 58 5.86 -1.55 -9.41
CA ALA A 58 6.58 -2.45 -8.52
C ALA A 58 6.98 -3.77 -9.19
N LEU A 59 6.12 -4.33 -10.06
CA LEU A 59 6.47 -5.50 -10.85
C LEU A 59 7.61 -5.21 -11.82
N LEU A 60 7.55 -4.07 -12.52
CA LEU A 60 8.59 -3.67 -13.47
C LEU A 60 9.93 -3.44 -12.77
N ARG A 61 9.93 -2.85 -11.56
CA ARG A 61 11.12 -2.70 -10.70
C ARG A 61 11.80 -4.04 -10.38
N GLU A 62 11.00 -5.08 -10.27
CA GLU A 62 11.44 -6.46 -9.97
C GLU A 62 11.73 -7.29 -11.24
N GLY A 63 11.63 -6.69 -12.43
CA GLY A 63 11.80 -7.42 -13.69
C GLY A 63 10.70 -8.45 -13.99
N ARG A 64 9.53 -8.32 -13.36
CA ARG A 64 8.36 -9.19 -13.54
C ARG A 64 7.31 -8.53 -14.41
N THR A 65 6.55 -9.33 -15.16
CA THR A 65 5.40 -8.84 -15.93
C THR A 65 4.07 -9.01 -15.15
N PRO A 66 3.04 -8.20 -15.44
CA PRO A 66 1.69 -8.44 -14.91
C PRO A 66 1.15 -9.83 -15.24
N GLU A 67 1.49 -10.37 -16.41
CA GLU A 67 1.13 -11.72 -16.84
C GLU A 67 1.76 -12.79 -15.93
N ASP A 68 3.02 -12.63 -15.55
CA ASP A 68 3.71 -13.53 -14.62
C ASP A 68 3.08 -13.50 -13.24
N ALA A 69 2.78 -12.30 -12.71
CA ALA A 69 2.13 -12.14 -11.42
C ALA A 69 0.74 -12.79 -11.41
N ARG A 70 -0.05 -12.62 -12.47
CA ARG A 70 -1.37 -13.27 -12.62
C ARG A 70 -1.26 -14.79 -12.69
N ARG A 71 -0.27 -15.31 -13.42
CA ARG A 71 -0.01 -16.76 -13.50
C ARG A 71 0.33 -17.32 -12.12
N HIS A 72 1.21 -16.65 -11.37
CA HIS A 72 1.60 -17.05 -10.02
C HIS A 72 0.40 -17.04 -9.06
N ALA A 73 -0.40 -15.97 -9.05
CA ALA A 73 -1.57 -15.86 -8.19
C ALA A 73 -2.62 -16.96 -8.47
N ARG A 74 -2.84 -17.31 -9.75
CA ARG A 74 -3.77 -18.39 -10.12
C ARG A 74 -3.25 -19.77 -9.72
N ALA A 75 -1.94 -19.99 -9.81
CA ALA A 75 -1.33 -21.24 -9.38
C ALA A 75 -1.39 -21.42 -7.85
N ALA A 76 -1.23 -20.33 -7.09
CA ALA A 76 -1.29 -20.34 -5.62
C ALA A 76 -2.71 -20.46 -5.05
N GLY A 77 -3.75 -20.11 -5.81
CA GLY A 77 -5.16 -20.21 -5.39
C GLY A 77 -5.84 -21.53 -5.76
N GLY A 78 -5.06 -22.54 -6.17
CA GLY A 78 -5.55 -23.84 -6.63
C GLY A 78 -5.66 -24.95 -5.57
N ASP A 79 -5.39 -24.63 -4.30
CA ASP A 79 -5.53 -25.54 -3.15
C ASP A 79 -6.88 -25.40 -2.44
#